data_AF-A0A1V6RUK0-F1
#
_entry.id   AF-A0A1V6RUK0-F1
#
_cell.length_a   1.000
_cell.length_b   1.000
_cell.length_c   1.000
_cell.angle_alpha   90.00
_cell.angle_beta   90.00
_cell.angle_gamma   90.00
#
_symmetry.space_group_name_H-M   'P 1'
#
loop_
_entity.id
_entity.type
_entity.pdbx_description
1 polymer ?
#
loop_
_entity_poly.entity_id
_entity_poly.type
_entity_poly.pdbx_seq_one_letter_code
_entity_poly.pdbx_strand_id
1 'polypeptide(L)'
;MNDCEDEAIRAGQLMETQRLSGPMRDSWKSGNFWVMYAARNNFVFDSIYWQKIDQPFFGPTQSFGFDNVWKERLHLLTPKEKEYIDECVKLKFEEIDTRPLAWDPDEYTRAYECEWIE
;
A
#
# COMPACT_ATOMS: atom_id res chain seq x y z
N MET A 1 1.22 -7.05 -24.01
CA MET A 1 -0.07 -6.62 -23.39
C MET A 1 -1.01 -6.10 -24.46
N ASN A 2 -0.51 -5.28 -25.40
CA ASN A 2 -1.30 -4.86 -26.57
C ASN A 2 -1.63 -6.04 -27.50
N ASP A 3 -0.73 -7.03 -27.60
CA ASP A 3 -0.87 -8.14 -28.55
C ASP A 3 -2.13 -8.98 -28.31
N CYS A 4 -2.49 -9.25 -27.05
CA CYS A 4 -3.71 -9.95 -26.68
C CYS A 4 -4.99 -9.17 -27.06
N GLU A 5 -5.00 -7.85 -26.83
CA GLU A 5 -6.13 -7.00 -27.21
C GLU A 5 -6.23 -6.86 -28.74
N ASP A 6 -5.08 -6.78 -29.44
CA ASP A 6 -5.03 -6.70 -30.90
C ASP A 6 -5.60 -7.97 -31.55
N GLU A 7 -5.31 -9.15 -30.98
CA GLU A 7 -5.89 -10.42 -31.42
C GLU A 7 -7.40 -10.48 -31.15
N ALA A 8 -7.86 -10.05 -29.97
CA ALA A 8 -9.29 -10.00 -29.62
C ALA A 8 -10.08 -9.03 -30.53
N ILE A 9 -9.46 -7.92 -30.94
CA ILE A 9 -10.06 -6.95 -31.86
C ILE A 9 -10.13 -7.54 -33.27
N ARG A 10 -9.07 -8.20 -33.75
CA ARG A 10 -9.09 -8.91 -35.05
C ARG A 10 -10.13 -10.04 -35.08
N ALA A 11 -10.34 -10.72 -33.96
CA ALA A 11 -11.36 -11.75 -33.81
C ALA A 11 -12.79 -11.19 -33.65
N GLY A 12 -12.95 -9.85 -33.59
CA GLY A 12 -14.26 -9.20 -33.42
C GLY A 12 -14.86 -9.37 -32.01
N GLN A 13 -14.07 -9.83 -31.03
CA GLN A 13 -14.51 -10.03 -29.64
C GLN A 13 -14.43 -8.75 -28.80
N LEU A 14 -13.65 -7.76 -29.24
CA LEU A 14 -13.43 -6.49 -28.56
C LEU A 14 -13.49 -5.35 -29.59
N MET A 15 -14.14 -4.24 -29.25
CA MET A 15 -14.06 -3.02 -30.05
C MET A 15 -12.83 -2.19 -29.68
N GLU A 16 -12.27 -1.44 -30.63
CA GLU A 16 -11.11 -0.56 -30.37
C GLU A 16 -11.40 0.46 -29.25
N THR A 17 -12.65 0.93 -29.12
CA THR A 17 -13.09 1.84 -28.04
C THR A 17 -13.08 1.21 -26.65
N GLN A 18 -13.07 -0.13 -26.58
CA GLN A 18 -13.03 -0.89 -25.33
C GLN A 18 -11.60 -1.28 -24.92
N ARG A 19 -10.60 -0.92 -25.73
CA ARG A 19 -9.19 -1.19 -25.43
C ARG A 19 -8.78 -0.47 -24.13
N LEU A 20 -8.20 -1.20 -23.19
CA LEU A 20 -7.83 -0.68 -21.87
C LEU A 20 -6.32 -0.46 -21.71
N SER A 21 -5.47 -1.10 -22.51
CA SER A 21 -4.00 -0.99 -22.37
C SER A 21 -3.48 0.45 -22.39
N GLY A 22 -4.02 1.31 -23.26
CA GLY A 22 -3.67 2.74 -23.31
C GLY A 22 -4.06 3.46 -22.02
N PRO A 23 -5.36 3.54 -21.69
CA PRO A 23 -5.83 4.15 -20.45
C PRO A 23 -5.18 3.60 -19.17
N MET A 24 -4.93 2.29 -19.09
CA MET A 24 -4.23 1.67 -17.95
C MET A 24 -2.79 2.16 -17.84
N ARG A 25 -2.06 2.23 -18.95
CA ARG A 25 -0.68 2.72 -18.96
C ARG A 25 -0.61 4.17 -18.51
N ASP A 26 -1.54 5.00 -18.97
CA ASP A 26 -1.60 6.41 -18.59
C ASP A 26 -1.95 6.57 -17.11
N SER A 27 -2.90 5.79 -16.60
CA SER A 27 -3.25 5.73 -15.17
C SER A 27 -2.10 5.27 -14.27
N TRP A 28 -1.27 4.34 -14.77
CA TRP A 28 -0.06 3.91 -14.06
C TRP A 28 0.97 5.04 -14.02
N LYS A 29 1.21 5.71 -15.15
CA LYS A 29 2.17 6.82 -15.23
C LYS A 29 1.74 8.03 -14.40
N SER A 30 0.46 8.37 -14.39
CA SER A 30 -0.07 9.50 -13.62
C SER A 30 -0.14 9.21 -12.12
N GLY A 31 -0.13 7.94 -11.72
CA GLY A 31 -0.22 7.51 -10.33
C GLY A 31 -1.64 7.23 -9.83
N ASN A 32 -2.67 7.49 -10.65
CA ASN A 32 -4.07 7.23 -10.30
C ASN A 32 -4.33 5.75 -9.96
N PHE A 33 -3.66 4.86 -10.68
CA PHE A 33 -3.71 3.42 -10.40
C PHE A 33 -3.29 3.13 -8.95
N TRP A 34 -2.17 3.72 -8.50
CA TRP A 34 -1.62 3.46 -7.16
C TRP A 34 -2.54 3.98 -6.06
N VAL A 35 -3.17 5.14 -6.25
CA VAL A 35 -4.17 5.66 -5.32
C VAL A 35 -5.35 4.69 -5.17
N MET A 36 -5.90 4.24 -6.30
CA MET A 36 -7.03 3.29 -6.31
C MET A 36 -6.67 1.92 -5.74
N TYR A 37 -5.42 1.50 -5.93
CA TYR A 37 -4.91 0.22 -5.43
C TYR A 37 -4.63 0.28 -3.92
N ALA A 38 -4.00 1.35 -3.43
CA ALA A 38 -3.73 1.57 -2.00
C ALA A 38 -5.03 1.66 -1.19
N ALA A 39 -6.07 2.32 -1.73
CA ALA A 39 -7.38 2.39 -1.09
C ALA A 39 -8.09 1.03 -0.94
N ARG A 40 -7.76 0.05 -1.81
CA ARG A 40 -8.37 -1.29 -1.80
C ARG A 40 -7.57 -2.32 -1.00
N ASN A 41 -6.27 -2.10 -0.81
CA ASN A 41 -5.36 -3.06 -0.20
C ASN A 41 -4.69 -2.44 1.02
N ASN A 42 -5.31 -2.62 2.19
CA ASN A 42 -4.85 -2.01 3.45
C ASN A 42 -3.44 -2.45 3.86
N PHE A 43 -3.05 -3.70 3.61
CA PHE A 43 -1.79 -4.27 4.08
C PHE A 43 -0.57 -3.67 3.38
N VAL A 44 -0.72 -3.27 2.12
CA VAL A 44 0.34 -2.67 1.29
C VAL A 44 0.19 -1.17 1.16
N PHE A 45 -0.76 -0.57 1.89
CA PHE A 45 -1.05 0.85 1.80
C PHE A 45 0.19 1.68 2.12
N ASP A 46 0.86 1.39 3.24
CA ASP A 46 1.99 2.20 3.72
C ASP A 46 3.15 2.21 2.71
N SER A 47 3.55 1.04 2.23
CA SER A 47 4.62 0.93 1.24
C SER A 47 4.28 1.62 -0.08
N ILE A 48 3.04 1.47 -0.57
CA ILE A 48 2.61 2.10 -1.82
C ILE A 48 2.49 3.61 -1.67
N TYR A 49 1.99 4.08 -0.52
CA TYR A 49 1.87 5.49 -0.24
C TYR A 49 3.25 6.17 -0.36
N TRP A 50 4.26 5.69 0.37
CA TRP A 50 5.58 6.30 0.35
C TRP A 50 6.32 6.11 -0.99
N GLN A 51 6.14 4.98 -1.66
CA GLN A 51 6.85 4.69 -2.91
C GLN A 51 6.25 5.35 -4.16
N LYS A 52 4.92 5.50 -4.20
CA LYS A 52 4.21 5.82 -5.45
C LYS A 52 3.32 7.06 -5.34
N ILE A 53 2.90 7.45 -4.13
CA ILE A 53 1.92 8.52 -3.94
C ILE A 53 2.56 9.76 -3.31
N ASP A 54 3.42 9.64 -2.30
CA ASP A 54 3.95 10.81 -1.58
C ASP A 54 4.72 11.78 -2.50
N GLN A 55 5.69 11.28 -3.26
CA GLN A 55 6.59 12.13 -4.04
C GLN A 55 5.90 12.92 -5.17
N PRO A 56 4.97 12.34 -5.96
CA PRO A 56 4.22 13.11 -6.96
C PRO A 56 3.41 14.27 -6.40
N PHE A 57 2.94 14.18 -5.15
CA PHE A 57 2.06 15.19 -4.55
C PHE A 57 2.83 16.21 -3.68
N PHE A 58 3.85 15.76 -2.94
CA PHE A 58 4.59 16.57 -1.98
C PHE A 58 6.04 16.84 -2.39
N GLY A 59 6.43 16.40 -3.58
CA GLY A 59 7.78 16.60 -4.13
C GLY A 59 8.80 15.57 -3.65
N PRO A 60 10.05 15.64 -4.13
CA PRO A 60 11.09 14.70 -3.76
C PRO A 60 11.47 14.81 -2.27
N THR A 61 11.91 13.69 -1.70
CA THR A 61 12.37 13.57 -0.32
C THR A 61 13.89 13.48 -0.29
N GLN A 62 14.53 13.96 0.78
CA GLN A 62 15.98 13.89 0.93
C GLN A 62 16.44 12.54 1.50
N SER A 63 15.57 11.86 2.25
CA SER A 63 15.82 10.54 2.81
C SER A 63 15.98 9.48 1.72
N PHE A 64 17.05 8.69 1.84
CA PHE A 64 17.33 7.53 0.99
C PHE A 64 16.49 6.28 1.36
N GLY A 65 15.71 6.33 2.45
CA GLY A 65 14.84 5.24 2.89
C GLY A 65 13.44 5.71 3.31
N PHE A 66 12.42 4.89 3.02
CA PHE A 66 11.01 5.22 3.28
C PHE A 66 10.71 5.40 4.77
N ASP A 67 11.43 4.71 5.64
CA ASP A 67 11.21 4.69 7.10
C ASP A 67 11.34 6.06 7.78
N ASN A 68 12.05 7.00 7.15
CA ASN A 68 12.24 8.35 7.68
C ASN A 68 11.53 9.45 6.87
N VAL A 69 10.92 9.11 5.74
CA VAL A 69 10.25 10.10 4.87
C VAL A 69 9.14 10.84 5.61
N TRP A 70 8.38 10.15 6.46
CA TRP A 70 7.30 10.76 7.24
C TRP A 70 7.77 11.90 8.14
N LYS A 71 9.02 11.87 8.63
CA LYS A 71 9.60 12.95 9.46
C LYS A 71 9.77 14.23 8.67
N GLU A 72 10.19 14.11 7.41
CA GLU A 72 10.27 15.25 6.49
C GLU A 72 8.89 15.84 6.21
N ARG A 73 7.82 15.03 6.28
CA ARG A 73 6.43 15.46 6.05
C ARG A 73 5.72 16.01 7.28
N LEU A 74 6.30 15.94 8.47
CA LEU A 74 5.68 16.47 9.69
C LEU A 74 5.34 17.95 9.62
N HIS A 75 6.05 18.75 8.80
CA HIS A 75 5.75 20.16 8.63
C HIS A 75 4.41 20.42 7.93
N LEU A 76 3.83 19.43 7.25
CA LEU A 76 2.52 19.52 6.59
C LEU A 76 1.36 19.47 7.59
N LEU A 77 1.60 18.93 8.78
CA LEU A 77 0.58 18.78 9.81
C LEU A 77 0.47 20.05 10.66
N THR A 78 -0.76 20.42 10.97
CA THR A 78 -1.07 21.46 11.94
C THR A 78 -0.65 21.04 13.36
N PRO A 79 -0.43 21.98 14.29
CA PRO A 79 -0.09 21.65 15.67
C PRO A 79 -1.09 20.71 16.34
N LYS A 80 -2.39 20.91 16.06
CA LYS A 80 -3.46 20.07 16.59
C LYS A 80 -3.42 18.64 16.06
N GLU A 81 -3.10 18.46 14.78
CA GLU A 81 -2.95 17.11 14.20
C GLU A 81 -1.73 16.38 14.78
N LYS A 82 -0.65 17.09 15.10
CA LYS A 82 0.52 16.51 15.77
C LYS A 82 0.19 16.06 17.19
N GLU A 83 -0.49 16.90 17.96
CA GLU A 83 -0.96 16.55 19.30
C GLU A 83 -1.87 15.31 19.26
N TYR A 84 -2.77 15.23 18.28
CA TYR A 84 -3.61 14.05 18.10
C TYR A 84 -2.82 12.77 17.76
N ILE A 85 -1.76 12.87 16.96
CA ILE A 85 -0.86 11.74 16.70
C ILE A 85 -0.18 11.29 18.00
N ASP A 86 0.31 12.23 18.81
CA ASP A 86 0.96 11.92 20.08
C ASP A 86 -0.01 11.22 21.05
N GLU A 87 -1.27 11.67 21.12
CA GLU A 87 -2.33 11.00 21.88
C GLU A 87 -2.56 9.56 21.38
N CYS A 88 -2.65 9.36 20.06
CA CYS A 88 -2.83 8.03 19.48
C CYS A 88 -1.66 7.10 19.79
N VAL A 89 -0.42 7.61 19.72
CA VAL A 89 0.78 6.86 20.07
C VAL A 89 0.75 6.45 21.54
N LYS A 90 0.39 7.38 22.44
CA LYS A 90 0.27 7.09 23.88
C LYS A 90 -0.76 5.99 24.15
N LEU A 91 -1.95 6.09 23.55
CA LEU A 91 -2.99 5.07 23.67
C LEU A 91 -2.49 3.70 23.17
N LYS A 92 -1.72 3.66 22.08
CA LYS A 92 -1.15 2.42 21.55
C LYS A 92 -0.11 1.81 22.48
N PHE A 93 0.70 2.62 23.17
CA PHE A 93 1.62 2.12 24.19
C PHE A 93 0.88 1.49 25.38
N GLU A 94 -0.16 2.16 25.90
CA GLU A 94 -0.99 1.62 26.98
C GLU A 94 -1.71 0.31 26.58
N GLU A 95 -2.16 0.22 25.31
CA GLU A 95 -2.73 -1.00 24.74
C GLU A 95 -1.68 -2.12 24.67
N ILE A 96 -0.46 -1.84 24.22
CA ILE A 96 0.62 -2.83 24.12
C ILE A 96 0.99 -3.40 25.49
N ASP A 97 1.01 -2.57 26.54
CA ASP A 97 1.33 -3.01 27.91
C ASP A 97 0.30 -4.01 28.47
N THR A 98 -0.95 -3.91 28.03
CA THR A 98 -2.07 -4.71 28.54
C THR A 98 -2.46 -5.85 27.61
N ARG A 99 -2.14 -5.74 26.32
CA ARG A 99 -2.52 -6.71 25.30
C ARG A 99 -1.64 -7.96 25.42
N PRO A 100 -2.23 -9.15 25.60
CA PRO A 100 -1.46 -10.38 25.52
C PRO A 100 -0.87 -10.51 24.11
N LEU A 101 0.45 -10.63 24.03
CA LEU A 101 1.17 -10.99 22.80
C LEU A 101 0.90 -12.46 22.49
N ALA A 102 -0.33 -12.76 22.08
CA ALA A 102 -0.69 -14.06 21.55
C ALA A 102 -0.17 -14.13 20.11
N TRP A 103 0.83 -14.98 19.91
CA TRP A 103 1.28 -15.34 18.58
C TRP A 103 0.23 -16.28 17.97
N ASP A 104 -0.31 -15.92 16.80
CA ASP A 104 -1.25 -16.77 16.05
C ASP A 104 -0.43 -17.63 15.07
N PRO A 105 -0.37 -18.96 15.26
CA PRO A 105 0.46 -19.82 14.44
C PRO A 105 0.03 -19.81 12.98
N ASP A 106 0.99 -19.52 12.10
CA ASP A 106 0.77 -19.69 10.68
C ASP A 106 0.59 -21.17 10.32
N GLU A 107 0.09 -21.42 9.11
CA GLU A 107 -0.20 -22.77 8.62
C GLU A 107 1.05 -23.67 8.63
N TYR A 108 2.23 -23.08 8.42
CA TYR A 108 3.50 -23.78 8.47
C TYR A 108 3.82 -24.26 9.89
N THR A 109 3.70 -23.39 10.90
CA THR A 109 4.05 -23.75 12.28
C THR A 109 3.06 -24.75 12.88
N ARG A 110 1.78 -24.67 12.49
CA ARG A 110 0.80 -25.72 12.86
C ARG A 110 1.14 -27.08 12.24
N ALA A 111 1.73 -27.11 11.05
CA ALA A 111 2.18 -28.35 10.43
C ALA A 111 3.37 -28.98 11.19
N TYR A 112 4.32 -28.18 11.67
CA TYR A 112 5.40 -28.66 12.54
C TYR A 112 4.85 -29.24 13.85
N GLU A 113 3.90 -28.57 14.50
CA GLU A 113 3.35 -29.08 15.77
C GLU A 113 2.64 -30.43 15.60
N CYS A 114 2.06 -30.71 14.43
CA CYS A 114 1.43 -32.01 14.11
C CYS A 114 2.46 -33.12 13.80
N GLU A 115 3.63 -32.80 13.21
CA GLU A 115 4.67 -33.78 12.87
C GLU A 115 5.41 -34.36 14.10
N TRP A 116 5.35 -33.69 15.27
CA TRP A 116 6.02 -34.13 16.51
C TRP A 116 5.06 -34.78 17.53
N ILE A 117 3.82 -35.09 17.14
CA ILE A 117 2.81 -35.77 17.97
C ILE A 117 2.64 -37.28 17.60
N GLU A 118 3.39 -37.79 16.61
CA GLU A 118 3.55 -39.24 16.35
C GLU A 118 4.82 -39.81 17.00
#